data_AF-A0A843VCV6-F1
#
_entry.id   AF-A0A843VCV6-F1
#
_cell.length_a   1.000
_cell.length_b   1.000
_cell.length_c   1.000
_cell.angle_alpha   90.00
_cell.angle_beta   90.00
_cell.angle_gamma   90.00
#
_symmetry.space_group_name_H-M   'P 1'
#
loop_
_entity.id
_entity.type
_entity.pdbx_description
1 polymer ?
#
loop_
_entity_poly.entity_id
_entity_poly.type
_entity_poly.pdbx_seq_one_letter_code
_entity_poly.pdbx_strand_id
1 'polypeptide(L)'
;MLSHRRRQQILDKVSHYMKIVTPLMKILRMVDGNDKNDIGYLYKAMDYAKLKLQKSLPREYQKWWKIIDKKWDNTLHHDLHAVDGRI
;
A
#
# COMPACT_ATOMS: atom_id res chain seq x y z
N MET A 1 24.88 -26.77 7.48
CA MET A 1 23.90 -26.71 6.37
C MET A 1 22.54 -26.08 6.75
N LEU A 2 21.95 -26.35 7.93
CA LEU A 2 20.64 -25.78 8.35
C LEU A 2 20.63 -24.26 8.60
N SER A 3 21.75 -23.66 9.04
CA SER A 3 21.88 -22.23 9.32
C SER A 3 21.72 -21.35 8.06
N HIS A 4 22.34 -21.75 6.95
CA HIS A 4 22.24 -21.03 5.68
C HIS A 4 20.83 -21.12 5.08
N ARG A 5 20.19 -22.30 5.15
CA ARG A 5 18.81 -22.50 4.71
C ARG A 5 17.82 -21.62 5.48
N ARG A 6 17.97 -21.51 6.81
CA ARG A 6 17.12 -20.64 7.64
C ARG A 6 17.32 -19.16 7.30
N ARG A 7 18.57 -18.72 7.08
CA ARG A 7 18.86 -17.35 6.64
C ARG A 7 18.20 -17.05 5.29
N GLN A 8 18.34 -17.96 4.32
CA GLN A 8 17.74 -17.77 2.99
C GLN A 8 16.22 -17.63 3.06
N GLN A 9 15.55 -18.47 3.85
CA GLN A 9 14.10 -18.37 4.04
C GLN A 9 13.65 -17.03 4.63
N ILE A 10 14.43 -16.44 5.54
CA ILE A 10 14.12 -15.11 6.09
C ILE A 10 14.28 -14.05 5.01
N LEU A 11 15.38 -14.10 4.24
CA LEU A 11 15.64 -13.14 3.16
C LEU A 11 14.57 -13.21 2.06
N ASP A 12 14.11 -14.41 1.71
CA ASP A 12 13.06 -14.60 0.71
C ASP A 12 11.73 -13.98 1.17
N LYS A 13 11.38 -14.17 2.45
CA LYS A 13 10.20 -13.53 3.05
C LYS A 13 10.32 -12.01 3.10
N VAL A 14 11.48 -11.49 3.52
CA VAL A 14 11.71 -10.03 3.56
C VAL A 14 11.62 -9.43 2.16
N SER A 15 12.27 -10.04 1.17
CA SER A 15 12.21 -9.62 -0.23
C SER A 15 10.76 -9.62 -0.76
N HIS A 16 9.99 -10.64 -0.40
CA HIS A 16 8.57 -10.72 -0.72
C HIS A 16 7.76 -9.57 -0.11
N TYR A 17 7.91 -9.29 1.19
CA TYR A 17 7.21 -8.17 1.84
C TYR A 17 7.67 -6.80 1.31
N MET A 18 8.95 -6.64 0.98
CA MET A 18 9.46 -5.40 0.40
C MET A 18 8.79 -5.06 -0.94
N LYS A 19 8.45 -6.05 -1.77
CA LYS A 19 7.69 -5.84 -3.02
C LYS A 19 6.29 -5.27 -2.75
N ILE A 20 5.74 -5.49 -1.56
CA ILE A 20 4.41 -5.02 -1.16
C ILE A 20 4.49 -3.63 -0.53
N VAL A 21 5.41 -3.45 0.43
CA VAL A 21 5.50 -2.24 1.24
C VAL A 21 6.09 -1.06 0.48
N THR A 22 7.08 -1.31 -0.40
CA THR A 22 7.75 -0.24 -1.18
C THR A 22 6.78 0.64 -1.98
N PRO A 23 5.86 0.10 -2.81
CA PRO A 23 4.92 0.95 -3.55
C PRO A 23 3.95 1.71 -2.64
N LEU A 24 3.56 1.15 -1.48
CA LEU A 24 2.69 1.82 -0.51
C LEU A 24 3.39 2.98 0.19
N MET A 25 4.63 2.78 0.66
CA MET A 25 5.44 3.85 1.25
C MET A 25 5.68 5.00 0.28
N LYS A 26 5.84 4.69 -1.02
CA LYS A 26 6.00 5.72 -2.05
C LYS A 26 4.76 6.60 -2.19
N ILE A 27 3.55 6.02 -2.08
CA ILE A 27 2.29 6.80 -2.03
C ILE A 27 2.29 7.69 -0.79
N LEU A 28 2.51 7.12 0.39
CA LEU A 28 2.45 7.88 1.65
C LEU A 28 3.38 9.09 1.59
N ARG A 29 4.63 8.89 1.14
CA ARG A 29 5.58 10.00 0.97
C ARG A 29 5.15 11.04 -0.06
N MET A 30 4.45 10.63 -1.12
CA MET A 30 3.91 11.56 -2.12
C MET A 30 2.74 12.37 -1.56
N VAL A 31 1.91 11.77 -0.71
CA VAL A 31 0.76 12.42 -0.06
C VAL A 31 1.24 13.37 1.03
N ASP A 32 2.15 12.91 1.89
CA ASP A 32 2.72 13.72 2.98
C ASP A 32 3.53 14.92 2.47
N GLY A 33 4.11 14.82 1.27
CA GLY A 33 4.93 15.87 0.66
C GLY A 33 4.16 16.85 -0.22
N ASN A 34 2.85 16.66 -0.42
CA ASN A 34 2.02 17.56 -1.22
C ASN A 34 1.10 18.34 -0.28
N ASP A 35 1.43 19.61 0.00
CA ASP A 35 0.64 20.51 0.87
C ASP A 35 -0.82 20.69 0.44
N LYS A 36 -1.16 20.26 -0.79
CA LYS A 36 -2.53 20.22 -1.29
C LYS A 36 -3.03 18.78 -1.32
N ASN A 37 -3.99 18.48 -0.45
CA ASN A 37 -4.81 17.27 -0.47
C ASN A 37 -5.70 17.22 -1.73
N ASP A 38 -5.08 17.12 -2.92
CA ASP A 38 -5.81 16.86 -4.15
C ASP A 38 -6.19 15.38 -4.17
N ILE A 39 -7.43 15.12 -3.77
CA ILE A 39 -8.03 13.78 -3.74
C ILE A 39 -7.84 13.06 -5.09
N GLY A 40 -7.84 13.79 -6.21
CA GLY A 40 -7.60 13.21 -7.54
C GLY A 40 -6.18 12.69 -7.73
N TYR A 41 -5.19 13.32 -7.11
CA TYR A 41 -3.81 12.84 -7.09
C TYR A 41 -3.67 11.58 -6.24
N LEU A 42 -4.35 11.55 -5.10
CA LEU A 42 -4.34 10.44 -4.16
C LEU A 42 -4.86 9.13 -4.79
N TYR A 43 -5.96 9.19 -5.55
CA TYR A 43 -6.48 8.03 -6.31
C TYR A 43 -5.48 7.55 -7.36
N LYS A 44 -4.84 8.46 -8.12
CA LYS A 44 -3.82 8.10 -9.12
C LYS A 44 -2.60 7.43 -8.48
N ALA A 45 -2.18 7.91 -7.31
CA ALA A 45 -1.08 7.32 -6.56
C ALA A 45 -1.43 5.89 -6.11
N MET A 46 -2.67 5.67 -5.63
CA MET A 46 -3.16 4.34 -5.26
C MET A 46 -3.19 3.37 -6.43
N ASP A 47 -3.72 3.78 -7.58
CA ASP A 47 -3.72 2.97 -8.80
C ASP A 47 -2.31 2.60 -9.24
N TYR A 48 -1.36 3.53 -9.12
CA TYR A 48 0.05 3.26 -9.41
C TYR A 48 0.62 2.15 -8.50
N ALA A 49 0.33 2.15 -7.20
CA ALA A 49 0.82 1.08 -6.32
C ALA A 49 0.17 -0.25 -6.62
N LYS A 50 -1.14 -0.28 -6.88
CA LYS A 50 -1.86 -1.50 -7.28
C LYS A 50 -1.25 -2.11 -8.55
N LEU A 51 -0.94 -1.28 -9.53
CA LEU A 51 -0.29 -1.71 -10.77
C LEU A 51 1.14 -2.21 -10.54
N LYS A 52 1.91 -1.57 -9.64
CA LYS A 52 3.25 -2.06 -9.25
C LYS A 52 3.18 -3.41 -8.55
N LEU A 53 2.24 -3.60 -7.64
CA LEU A 53 1.97 -4.87 -6.98
C LEU A 53 1.62 -5.97 -7.97
N GLN A 54 0.72 -5.69 -8.92
CA GLN A 54 0.36 -6.64 -9.96
C GLN A 54 1.56 -7.10 -10.78
N LYS A 55 2.46 -6.16 -11.14
CA LYS A 55 3.70 -6.46 -11.88
C LYS A 55 4.70 -7.27 -11.05
N SER A 56 4.82 -6.99 -9.75
CA SER A 56 5.80 -7.65 -8.87
C SER A 56 5.33 -8.99 -8.30
N LEU A 57 4.03 -9.19 -8.14
CA LEU A 57 3.40 -10.33 -7.49
C LEU A 57 2.16 -10.84 -8.27
N PRO A 58 2.33 -11.26 -9.53
CA PRO A 58 1.21 -11.54 -10.45
C PRO A 58 0.30 -12.68 -10.02
N ARG A 59 0.76 -13.57 -9.12
CA ARG A 59 -0.03 -14.72 -8.63
C ARG A 59 -0.89 -14.41 -7.41
N GLU A 60 -0.65 -13.29 -6.73
CA GLU A 60 -1.29 -12.99 -5.44
C GLU A 60 -1.72 -11.53 -5.27
N TYR A 61 -1.49 -10.68 -6.28
CA TYR A 61 -1.80 -9.26 -6.22
C TYR A 61 -3.26 -8.99 -5.82
N GLN A 62 -4.21 -9.85 -6.24
CA GLN A 62 -5.62 -9.72 -5.89
C GLN A 62 -5.86 -9.80 -4.38
N LYS A 63 -5.12 -10.65 -3.66
CA LYS A 63 -5.21 -10.73 -2.19
C LYS A 63 -4.75 -9.42 -1.56
N TRP A 64 -3.64 -8.87 -2.05
CA TRP A 64 -3.09 -7.62 -1.54
C TRP A 64 -3.98 -6.42 -1.89
N TRP A 65 -4.56 -6.38 -3.08
CA TRP A 65 -5.54 -5.35 -3.47
C TRP A 65 -6.73 -5.34 -2.52
N LYS A 66 -7.32 -6.50 -2.21
CA LYS A 66 -8.43 -6.58 -1.23
C LYS A 66 -8.07 -6.03 0.15
N ILE A 67 -6.85 -6.29 0.62
CA ILE A 67 -6.37 -5.76 1.92
C ILE A 67 -6.20 -4.24 1.85
N ILE A 68 -5.61 -3.74 0.77
CA ILE A 68 -5.40 -2.30 0.53
C ILE A 68 -6.74 -1.59 0.43
N ASP A 69 -7.68 -2.10 -0.37
CA ASP A 69 -9.02 -1.53 -0.56
C ASP A 69 -9.78 -1.46 0.75
N LYS A 70 -9.82 -2.57 1.49
CA LYS A 70 -10.45 -2.58 2.82
C LYS A 70 -9.83 -1.55 3.76
N LYS A 71 -8.50 -1.39 3.75
CA LYS A 71 -7.82 -0.40 4.60
C LYS A 71 -8.05 1.02 4.11
N TRP A 72 -8.14 1.21 2.80
CA TRP A 72 -8.43 2.48 2.16
C TRP A 72 -9.82 2.98 2.50
N ASP A 73 -10.84 2.14 2.29
CA ASP A 73 -12.24 2.50 2.56
C ASP A 73 -12.42 2.85 4.03
N ASN A 74 -11.84 2.06 4.93
CA ASN A 74 -11.93 2.31 6.37
C ASN A 74 -11.22 3.60 6.83
N THR A 75 -10.23 4.11 6.10
CA THR A 75 -9.51 5.33 6.48
C THR A 75 -10.12 6.55 5.77
N LEU A 76 -10.29 6.48 4.44
CA LEU A 76 -10.70 7.63 3.64
C LEU A 76 -12.20 7.93 3.74
N HIS A 77 -13.07 6.90 3.73
CA HIS A 77 -14.51 7.12 3.85
C HIS A 77 -14.90 7.50 5.28
N HIS A 78 -14.16 7.03 6.30
CA HIS A 78 -14.47 7.39 7.69
C HIS A 78 -14.19 8.87 7.97
N ASP A 79 -13.07 9.41 7.46
CA ASP A 79 -12.71 10.82 7.68
C ASP A 79 -13.64 11.79 6.90
N LEU A 80 -14.18 11.38 5.74
CA LEU A 80 -15.16 12.18 5.01
C LEU A 80 -16.52 12.29 5.72
N HIS A 81 -16.88 11.33 6.58
CA HIS A 81 -18.07 11.40 7.43
C HIS A 81 -17.86 12.17 8.74
N ALA A 82 -16.62 12.59 9.06
CA ALA A 82 -16.31 13.38 10.25
C ALA A 82 -16.25 14.91 9.99
N VAL A 83 -16.41 15.35 8.74
CA VAL A 83 -16.41 16.78 8.35
C VAL A 83 -17.82 17.41 8.35
N ASP A 84 -18.82 16.73 8.94
CA ASP A 84 -20.12 17.32 9.24
C ASP A 84 -20.39 17.22 10.75
N GLY A 85 -19.70 18.07 11.52
CA GLY A 85 -19.79 18.04 12.98
C GLY A 85 -19.09 19.20 13.69
N ARG A 86 -18.88 20.34 13.01
CA ARG A 86 -18.51 21.60 13.67
C ARG A 86 -19.62 22.61 13.42
N ILE A 87 -20.59 22.57 14.33
CA ILE A 87 -21.44 23.69 14.75
C ILE A 87 -20.60 24.57 15.67
#